data_AF-A0A0F8YXX9-F1
#
_entry.id   AF-A0A0F8YXX9-F1
#
_cell.length_a   1.000
_cell.length_b   1.000
_cell.length_c   1.000
_cell.angle_alpha   90.00
_cell.angle_beta   90.00
_cell.angle_gamma   90.00
#
_symmetry.space_group_name_H-M   'P 1'
#
loop_
_entity.id
_entity.type
_entity.pdbx_description
1 polymer ?
#
loop_
_entity_poly.entity_id
_entity_poly.type
_entity_poly.pdbx_seq_one_letter_code
_entity_poly.pdbx_strand_id
1 'polypeptide(L)'
;ELVKRTDGLFCPAYNSDHELAKKVKAGDSISAKLTVHRSVGFHRKFFALIRYTFHHMNEQMWEKFPSEEALRLELTLQAGYWSKHVTIGGKEIVYPQSIRFDKMDQVI
;
A
#
# COMPACT_ATOMS: atom_id res chain seq x y z
N GLU A 1 -17.14 -3.51 5.68
CA GLU A 1 -16.68 -4.61 4.82
C GLU A 1 -17.59 -5.82 4.91
N LEU A 2 -17.58 -6.66 3.89
CA LEU A 2 -18.35 -7.90 3.82
C LEU A 2 -17.39 -9.08 3.66
N VAL A 3 -17.61 -10.14 4.45
CA VAL A 3 -16.87 -11.40 4.34
C VAL A 3 -17.75 -12.46 3.71
N LYS A 4 -17.18 -13.21 2.76
CA LYS A 4 -17.84 -14.37 2.14
C LYS A 4 -17.73 -15.56 3.08
N ARG A 5 -18.87 -16.12 3.50
CA ARG A 5 -18.97 -17.36 4.26
C ARG A 5 -18.85 -18.58 3.34
N THR A 6 -18.65 -19.75 3.93
CA THR A 6 -18.52 -21.03 3.23
C THR A 6 -19.79 -21.43 2.46
N ASP A 7 -20.94 -20.94 2.90
CA ASP A 7 -22.26 -21.08 2.25
C ASP A 7 -22.44 -20.14 1.03
N GLY A 8 -21.44 -19.29 0.73
CA GLY A 8 -21.48 -18.36 -0.40
C GLY A 8 -22.19 -17.04 -0.12
N LEU A 9 -22.77 -16.87 1.07
CA LEU A 9 -23.40 -15.62 1.50
C LEU A 9 -22.36 -14.61 1.99
N PHE A 10 -22.68 -13.32 1.88
CA PHE A 10 -21.86 -12.23 2.43
C PHE A 10 -22.45 -11.71 3.72
N CYS A 11 -21.63 -11.56 4.76
CA CYS A 11 -22.03 -10.97 6.04
C CYS A 11 -21.10 -9.81 6.43
N PRO A 12 -21.59 -8.84 7.24
CA PRO A 12 -20.75 -7.78 7.80
C PRO A 12 -19.50 -8.35 8.48
N ALA A 13 -18.33 -7.79 8.17
CA ALA A 13 -17.05 -8.23 8.72
C ALA A 13 -16.83 -7.74 10.15
N TYR A 14 -17.26 -6.51 10.44
CA TYR A 14 -17.06 -5.83 11.72
C TYR A 14 -18.39 -5.35 12.32
N ASN A 15 -18.40 -5.09 13.63
CA ASN A 15 -19.58 -4.58 14.34
C ASN A 15 -20.06 -3.21 13.80
N SER A 16 -19.14 -2.36 13.37
CA SER A 16 -19.46 -1.08 12.72
C SER A 16 -20.25 -1.27 11.42
N ASP A 17 -19.93 -2.31 10.64
CA ASP A 17 -20.64 -2.65 9.41
C ASP A 17 -22.01 -3.23 9.67
N HIS A 18 -22.16 -3.95 10.78
CA HIS A 18 -23.44 -4.51 11.22
C HIS A 18 -24.45 -3.40 11.56
N GLU A 19 -24.00 -2.32 12.18
CA GLU A 19 -24.83 -1.13 12.43
C GLU A 19 -25.27 -0.42 11.13
N LEU A 20 -24.44 -0.45 10.09
CA LEU A 20 -24.82 0.05 8.77
C LEU A 20 -25.83 -0.88 8.08
N ALA A 21 -25.65 -2.19 8.20
CA ALA A 21 -26.58 -3.18 7.66
C ALA A 21 -27.97 -3.09 8.28
N LYS A 22 -28.09 -2.76 9.58
CA LYS A 22 -29.39 -2.53 10.25
C LYS A 22 -30.19 -1.36 9.66
N LYS A 23 -29.52 -0.38 9.04
CA LYS A 23 -30.19 0.77 8.40
C LYS A 23 -30.82 0.42 7.06
N VAL A 24 -30.42 -0.71 6.47
CA VAL A 24 -30.96 -1.23 5.21
C VAL A 24 -32.20 -2.05 5.52
N LYS A 25 -33.30 -1.81 4.81
CA LYS A 25 -34.51 -2.60 4.99
C LYS A 25 -34.37 -3.95 4.28
N ALA A 26 -34.93 -4.99 4.90
CA ALA A 26 -35.02 -6.31 4.27
C ALA A 26 -35.84 -6.19 2.97
N GLY A 27 -35.25 -6.58 1.84
CA GLY A 27 -35.86 -6.51 0.50
C GLY A 27 -35.30 -5.39 -0.40
N ASP A 28 -34.52 -4.46 0.14
CA ASP A 28 -33.88 -3.42 -0.67
C ASP A 28 -32.70 -4.00 -1.45
N SER A 29 -32.64 -3.70 -2.76
CA SER A 29 -31.50 -4.05 -3.61
C SER A 29 -30.36 -3.06 -3.39
N ILE A 30 -29.19 -3.55 -2.95
CA ILE A 30 -27.99 -2.74 -2.77
C ILE A 30 -26.92 -3.17 -3.76
N SER A 31 -26.35 -2.20 -4.48
CA SER A 31 -25.15 -2.40 -5.29
C SER A 31 -23.90 -2.32 -4.39
N ALA A 32 -23.14 -3.41 -4.30
CA ALA A 32 -21.83 -3.41 -3.67
C ALA A 32 -20.73 -3.44 -4.74
N LYS A 33 -19.69 -2.61 -4.57
CA LYS A 33 -18.49 -2.68 -5.39
C LYS A 33 -17.49 -3.64 -4.73
N LEU A 34 -17.18 -4.74 -5.41
CA LEU A 34 -16.15 -5.66 -4.94
C LEU A 34 -14.77 -5.06 -5.21
N THR A 35 -14.13 -4.55 -4.15
CA THR A 35 -12.72 -4.16 -4.19
C THR A 35 -11.91 -5.28 -3.54
N VAL A 36 -11.21 -6.08 -4.34
CA VAL A 36 -10.31 -7.09 -3.78
C VAL A 36 -9.01 -6.39 -3.41
N HIS A 37 -8.69 -6.32 -2.12
CA HIS A 37 -7.42 -5.80 -1.61
C HIS A 37 -6.27 -6.79 -1.87
N ARG A 38 -6.00 -7.09 -3.15
CA ARG A 38 -4.97 -8.06 -3.58
C ARG A 38 -3.54 -7.57 -3.31
N SER A 39 -3.33 -6.30 -2.98
CA SER A 39 -2.00 -5.69 -2.90
C SER A 39 -1.35 -5.65 -1.51
N VAL A 40 -2.08 -5.99 -0.44
CA VAL A 40 -1.55 -5.91 0.93
C VAL A 40 -0.36 -6.85 1.12
N GLY A 41 -0.35 -7.99 0.42
CA GLY A 41 0.77 -8.92 0.43
C GLY A 41 2.07 -8.30 -0.09
N PHE A 42 2.02 -7.58 -1.21
CA PHE A 42 3.20 -6.93 -1.80
C PHE A 42 3.69 -5.76 -0.95
N HIS A 43 2.78 -4.96 -0.40
CA HIS A 43 3.14 -3.91 0.55
C HIS A 43 3.93 -4.51 1.73
N ARG A 44 3.41 -5.58 2.36
CA ARG A 44 4.11 -6.24 3.47
C ARG A 44 5.49 -6.79 3.06
N LYS A 45 5.58 -7.47 1.91
CA LYS A 45 6.85 -8.03 1.40
C LYS A 45 7.87 -6.94 1.08
N PHE A 46 7.44 -5.84 0.48
CA PHE A 46 8.30 -4.71 0.13
C PHE A 46 8.95 -4.09 1.37
N PHE A 47 8.16 -3.77 2.40
CA PHE A 47 8.71 -3.22 3.65
C PHE A 47 9.55 -4.24 4.42
N ALA A 48 9.18 -5.52 4.39
CA ALA A 48 10.01 -6.57 4.99
C ALA A 48 11.39 -6.67 4.32
N LEU A 49 11.45 -6.55 2.99
CA LEU A 49 12.71 -6.54 2.25
C LEU A 49 13.57 -5.33 2.64
N ILE A 50 13.00 -4.12 2.66
CA ILE A 50 13.75 -2.91 3.05
C ILE A 50 14.36 -3.06 4.43
N ARG A 51 13.56 -3.51 5.41
CA ARG A 51 14.04 -3.76 6.77
C ARG A 51 15.17 -4.78 6.80
N TYR A 52 14.96 -5.92 6.12
CA TYR A 52 15.96 -6.97 6.05
C TYR A 52 17.28 -6.45 5.46
N THR A 53 17.21 -5.72 4.34
CA THR A 53 18.38 -5.13 3.70
C THR A 53 19.06 -4.12 4.62
N PHE A 54 18.30 -3.21 5.24
CA PHE A 54 18.85 -2.20 6.15
C PHE A 54 19.61 -2.81 7.34
N HIS A 55 19.09 -3.90 7.90
CA HIS A 55 19.74 -4.61 9.02
C HIS A 55 21.00 -5.38 8.61
N HIS A 56 21.15 -5.76 7.35
CA HIS A 56 22.29 -6.54 6.84
C HIS A 56 23.24 -5.71 5.96
N MET A 57 23.11 -4.38 5.98
CA MET A 57 24.02 -3.48 5.29
C MET A 57 25.37 -3.40 6.00
N ASN A 58 26.42 -3.18 5.22
CA ASN A 58 27.77 -2.93 5.75
C ASN A 58 27.90 -1.48 6.28
N GLU A 59 28.92 -1.23 7.11
CA GLU A 59 29.12 0.08 7.77
C GLU A 59 29.20 1.25 6.77
N GLN A 60 29.82 1.03 5.61
CA GLN A 60 29.92 2.03 4.55
C GLN A 60 28.55 2.49 3.99
N MET A 61 27.54 1.62 4.04
CA MET A 61 26.20 1.92 3.57
C MET A 61 25.34 2.54 4.67
N TRP A 62 25.62 2.26 5.95
CA TRP A 62 24.98 2.95 7.08
C TRP A 62 25.32 4.45 7.14
N GLU A 63 26.54 4.83 6.80
CA GLU A 63 26.91 6.26 6.70
C GLU A 63 26.11 6.99 5.60
N LYS A 64 25.79 6.28 4.51
CA LYS A 64 25.03 6.85 3.37
C LYS A 64 23.52 6.83 3.61
N PHE A 65 23.02 5.83 4.33
CA PHE A 65 21.60 5.64 4.61
C PHE A 65 21.37 5.55 6.12
N PRO A 66 21.18 6.70 6.80
CA PRO A 66 21.04 6.72 8.26
C PRO A 66 19.71 6.15 8.76
N SER A 67 18.76 5.81 7.87
CA SER A 67 17.46 5.26 8.23
C SER A 67 16.90 4.31 7.16
N GLU A 68 15.99 3.43 7.57
CA GLU A 68 15.20 2.59 6.64
C GLU A 68 14.48 3.44 5.59
N GLU A 69 14.07 4.65 5.97
CA GLU A 69 13.40 5.57 5.06
C GLU A 69 14.37 6.15 4.02
N ALA A 70 15.60 6.51 4.41
CA ALA A 70 16.63 6.95 3.46
C ALA A 70 16.93 5.85 2.42
N LEU A 71 17.05 4.59 2.87
CA LEU A 71 17.24 3.45 1.98
C LEU A 71 16.04 3.26 1.05
N ARG A 72 14.81 3.32 1.59
CA ARG A 72 13.58 3.22 0.79
C ARG A 72 13.51 4.30 -0.28
N LEU A 73 13.82 5.55 0.07
CA LEU A 73 13.80 6.68 -0.86
C LEU A 73 14.76 6.43 -2.02
N GLU A 74 16.00 6.04 -1.72
CA GLU A 74 17.00 5.73 -2.76
C GLU A 74 16.56 4.58 -3.67
N LEU A 75 16.10 3.47 -3.10
CA LEU A 75 15.62 2.33 -3.89
C LEU A 75 14.43 2.72 -4.79
N THR A 76 13.58 3.63 -4.33
CA THR A 76 12.44 4.13 -5.11
C THR A 76 12.90 5.03 -6.27
N LEU A 77 13.91 5.87 -6.04
CA LEU A 77 14.54 6.70 -7.06
C LEU A 77 15.22 5.82 -8.13
N GLN A 78 16.02 4.83 -7.71
CA GLN A 78 16.73 3.91 -8.61
C GLN A 78 15.77 3.05 -9.43
N ALA A 79 14.61 2.69 -8.87
CA ALA A 79 13.55 1.98 -9.59
C ALA A 79 12.80 2.86 -10.61
N GLY A 80 13.16 4.14 -10.75
CA GLY A 80 12.55 5.07 -11.72
C GLY A 80 11.22 5.66 -11.27
N TYR A 81 10.80 5.44 -10.01
CA TYR A 81 9.56 5.98 -9.46
C TYR A 81 9.78 7.37 -8.87
N TRP A 82 10.06 8.35 -9.70
CA TRP A 82 10.30 9.72 -9.26
C TRP A 82 9.60 10.75 -10.12
N SER A 83 9.53 11.98 -9.61
CA SER A 83 9.05 13.14 -10.35
C SER A 83 9.90 14.35 -10.08
N LYS A 84 9.87 15.26 -11.05
CA LYS A 84 10.52 16.56 -10.96
C LYS A 84 9.50 17.59 -10.53
N HIS A 85 9.88 18.43 -9.59
CA HIS A 85 9.14 19.63 -9.24
C HIS A 85 10.08 20.83 -9.35
N VAL A 86 9.58 21.90 -9.96
CA VAL A 86 10.29 23.19 -9.96
C VAL A 86 9.82 23.94 -8.74
N THR A 87 10.75 24.14 -7.81
CA THR A 87 10.50 24.98 -6.63
C THR A 87 10.19 26.41 -7.04
N ILE A 88 9.56 27.17 -6.14
CA ILE A 88 9.23 28.59 -6.37
C ILE A 88 10.48 29.40 -6.76
N GLY A 89 11.67 29.01 -6.27
CA GLY A 89 12.95 29.61 -6.62
C GLY A 89 13.58 29.12 -7.94
N GLY A 90 12.84 28.38 -8.78
CA GLY A 90 13.31 27.91 -10.08
C GLY A 90 14.25 26.69 -10.03
N LYS A 91 14.57 26.14 -8.85
CA LYS A 91 15.39 24.94 -8.72
C LYS A 91 14.56 23.69 -9.01
N GLU A 92 15.03 22.85 -9.93
CA GLU A 92 14.51 21.50 -10.13
C GLU A 92 14.92 20.61 -8.95
N ILE A 93 13.92 20.00 -8.31
CA ILE A 93 14.12 18.96 -7.31
C ILE A 93 13.51 17.66 -7.81
N VAL A 94 14.19 16.55 -7.53
CA VAL A 94 13.69 15.20 -7.79
C VAL A 94 13.17 14.64 -6.47
N TYR A 95 11.95 14.12 -6.48
CA TYR A 95 11.36 13.47 -5.32
C TYR A 95 10.76 12.12 -5.72
N PRO A 96 10.88 11.10 -4.85
CA PRO A 96 10.30 9.78 -5.12
C PRO A 96 8.78 9.82 -5.00
N GLN A 97 8.10 9.08 -5.88
CA GLN A 97 6.67 8.87 -5.80
C GLN A 97 6.34 7.66 -4.91
N SER A 98 5.18 7.71 -4.25
CA SER A 98 4.65 6.56 -3.53
C SER A 98 4.27 5.44 -4.51
N ILE A 99 4.77 4.23 -4.25
CA ILE A 99 4.42 3.04 -5.03
C ILE A 99 2.95 2.69 -4.75
N ARG A 100 2.13 2.70 -5.80
CA ARG A 100 0.71 2.35 -5.73
C ARG A 100 0.53 0.83 -5.82
N PHE A 101 0.72 0.16 -4.69
CA PHE A 101 0.57 -1.30 -4.62
C PHE A 101 -0.82 -1.77 -5.05
N ASP A 102 -1.86 -0.97 -4.81
CA ASP A 102 -3.26 -1.22 -5.22
C ASP A 102 -3.46 -1.40 -6.72
N LYS A 103 -2.54 -0.90 -7.55
CA LYS A 103 -2.59 -1.00 -9.01
C LYS A 103 -1.69 -2.10 -9.59
N MET A 104 -1.02 -2.88 -8.74
CA MET A 104 -0.13 -3.95 -9.21
C MET A 104 -0.93 -5.22 -9.44
N ASP A 105 -0.83 -5.78 -10.64
CA ASP A 105 -1.34 -7.12 -10.94
C ASP A 105 -0.52 -8.15 -10.16
N GLN A 106 -1.20 -9.01 -9.40
CA GLN A 106 -0.55 -10.18 -8.82
C GLN A 106 -0.36 -11.22 -9.92
N VAL A 107 0.84 -11.32 -10.47
CA VAL A 107 1.25 -12.55 -11.16
C VAL A 107 1.44 -13.60 -10.08
N ILE A 108 0.59 -14.63 -10.08
CA ILE A 108 0.61 -15.78 -9.16
C ILE A 108 1.63 -16.78 -9.68
#